data_AF-A0A931SGN1-F1
#
_entry.id   AF-A0A931SGN1-F1
#
_cell.length_a   1.000
_cell.length_b   1.000
_cell.length_c   1.000
_cell.angle_alpha   90.00
_cell.angle_beta   90.00
_cell.angle_gamma   90.00
#
_symmetry.space_group_name_H-M   'P 1'
#
loop_
_entity.id
_entity.type
_entity.pdbx_description
1 polymer ?
#
loop_
_entity_poly.entity_id
_entity_poly.type
_entity_poly.pdbx_seq_one_letter_code
_entity_poly.pdbx_strand_id
1 'polypeptide(L)'
;MEAVRVDQPAAAALMVRRDAYEEVGGFDEQFYPAWYEDVDFCKRLKTRGWEIYFIPRAEFLHAGGYSAEALGSEKFAGAYYGNQVRYARKHLGPAGAAVVRASIAAGMIGRMLGRPEHAAAYAKTLIRALKGS
;
A
#
# COMPACT_ATOMS: atom_id res chain seq x y z
N MET A 1 -25.63 6.63 -13.15
CA MET A 1 -24.62 7.05 -12.16
C MET A 1 -23.49 7.75 -12.89
N GLU A 2 -23.10 8.92 -12.39
CA GLU A 2 -22.06 9.78 -12.94
C GLU A 2 -20.67 9.42 -12.40
N ALA A 3 -19.62 9.95 -13.01
CA ALA A 3 -18.26 9.85 -12.50
C ALA A 3 -18.13 10.50 -11.12
N VAL A 4 -17.40 9.87 -10.21
CA VAL A 4 -17.18 10.38 -8.85
C VAL A 4 -15.71 10.69 -8.67
N ARG A 5 -15.38 11.93 -8.29
CA ARG A 5 -14.00 12.29 -7.95
C ARG A 5 -13.57 11.55 -6.69
N VAL A 6 -12.39 10.94 -6.75
CA VAL A 6 -11.81 10.18 -5.63
C VAL A 6 -10.35 10.53 -5.44
N ASP A 7 -9.84 10.24 -4.25
CA ASP A 7 -8.43 10.46 -3.94
C ASP A 7 -7.54 9.33 -4.43
N GLN A 8 -8.06 8.09 -4.37
CA GLN A 8 -7.32 6.88 -4.65
C GLN A 8 -8.31 5.72 -4.88
N PRO A 9 -8.49 5.24 -6.12
CA PRO A 9 -9.13 3.96 -6.40
C PRO A 9 -8.12 2.82 -6.24
N ALA A 10 -8.59 1.58 -6.17
CA ALA A 10 -7.71 0.42 -6.37
C ALA A 10 -7.21 0.41 -7.82
N ALA A 11 -5.91 0.21 -8.04
CA ALA A 11 -5.35 0.15 -9.39
C ALA A 11 -5.59 -1.17 -10.13
N ALA A 12 -6.55 -2.00 -9.68
CA ALA A 12 -6.94 -3.25 -10.33
C ALA A 12 -7.44 -3.04 -11.78
N ALA A 13 -8.06 -1.88 -12.04
CA ALA A 13 -8.44 -1.43 -13.37
C ALA A 13 -8.34 0.10 -13.42
N LEU A 14 -7.20 0.60 -13.90
CA LEU A 14 -6.91 2.03 -13.97
C LEU A 14 -6.54 2.44 -15.40
N MET A 15 -7.22 3.46 -15.92
CA MET A 15 -6.84 4.12 -17.17
C MET A 15 -6.22 5.47 -16.82
N VAL A 16 -5.05 5.75 -17.40
CA VAL A 16 -4.30 6.99 -17.14
C VAL A 16 -3.92 7.61 -18.47
N ARG A 17 -4.01 8.94 -18.57
CA ARG A 17 -3.43 9.64 -19.71
C ARG A 17 -1.92 9.43 -19.75
N ARG A 18 -1.38 9.28 -20.96
CA ARG A 18 0.06 9.06 -21.16
C ARG A 18 0.92 10.18 -20.54
N ASP A 19 0.54 11.42 -20.78
CA ASP A 19 1.27 12.59 -20.27
C ASP A 19 1.26 12.65 -18.73
N ALA A 20 0.13 12.35 -18.10
CA ALA A 20 0.04 12.25 -16.64
C ALA A 20 0.93 11.13 -16.07
N TYR A 21 0.97 9.96 -16.74
CA TYR A 21 1.83 8.84 -16.34
C TYR A 21 3.32 9.20 -16.45
N GLU A 22 3.71 9.79 -17.58
CA GLU A 22 5.09 10.18 -17.86
C GLU A 22 5.55 11.34 -16.95
N GLU A 23 4.69 12.32 -16.67
CA GLU A 23 5.01 13.46 -15.81
C GLU A 23 5.40 13.03 -14.38
N VAL A 24 4.69 12.04 -13.82
CA VAL A 24 5.01 11.55 -12.48
C VAL A 24 6.13 10.50 -12.49
N GLY A 25 6.50 9.96 -13.65
CA GLY A 25 7.51 8.92 -13.80
C GLY A 25 6.99 7.49 -13.57
N GLY A 26 5.70 7.24 -13.85
CA GLY A 26 5.09 5.91 -13.70
C GLY A 26 4.98 5.41 -12.26
N PHE A 27 4.81 4.10 -12.08
CA PHE A 27 4.84 3.46 -10.75
C PHE A 27 6.25 3.46 -10.17
N ASP A 28 6.35 3.63 -8.85
CA ASP A 28 7.65 3.56 -8.16
C ASP A 28 7.98 2.09 -7.85
N GLU A 29 8.97 1.54 -8.57
CA GLU A 29 9.41 0.15 -8.47
C GLU A 29 10.00 -0.22 -7.10
N GLN A 30 10.27 0.75 -6.22
CA GLN A 30 10.67 0.45 -4.85
C GLN A 30 9.54 -0.17 -4.02
N PHE A 31 8.28 -0.04 -4.44
CA PHE A 31 7.13 -0.71 -3.86
C PHE A 31 6.96 -2.13 -4.43
N TYR A 32 7.95 -2.98 -4.16
CA TYR A 32 7.99 -4.36 -4.64
C TYR A 32 7.55 -5.35 -3.56
N PRO A 33 6.90 -6.49 -3.91
CA PRO A 33 6.34 -6.84 -5.23
C PRO A 33 4.97 -6.21 -5.53
N ALA A 34 4.31 -5.63 -4.52
CA ALA A 34 3.01 -4.97 -4.62
C ALA A 34 2.73 -4.17 -3.34
N TRP A 35 1.57 -3.51 -3.29
CA TRP A 35 1.05 -2.66 -2.21
C TRP A 35 1.79 -1.32 -2.05
N TYR A 36 1.00 -0.25 -1.93
CA TYR A 36 1.42 1.15 -1.83
C TYR A 36 2.02 1.77 -3.10
N GLU A 37 2.29 0.98 -4.13
CA GLU A 37 2.65 1.45 -5.48
C GLU A 37 1.53 2.32 -6.07
N ASP A 38 0.28 1.91 -5.92
CA ASP A 38 -0.89 2.62 -6.43
C ASP A 38 -1.28 3.83 -5.56
N VAL A 39 -1.17 3.68 -4.23
CA VAL A 39 -1.32 4.77 -3.26
C VAL A 39 -0.33 5.90 -3.57
N ASP A 40 0.95 5.55 -3.76
CA ASP A 40 2.02 6.48 -4.12
C ASP A 40 1.77 7.15 -5.48
N PHE A 41 1.40 6.35 -6.48
CA PHE A 41 1.13 6.84 -7.82
C PHE A 41 -0.05 7.85 -7.84
N CYS A 42 -1.18 7.50 -7.20
CA CYS A 42 -2.34 8.40 -7.09
C CYS A 42 -1.99 9.69 -6.34
N LYS A 43 -1.22 9.59 -5.25
CA LYS A 43 -0.76 10.77 -4.52
C LYS A 43 0.11 11.68 -5.39
N ARG A 44 1.07 11.13 -6.14
CA ARG A 44 1.94 11.91 -7.04
C ARG A 44 1.14 12.58 -8.15
N LEU A 45 0.18 11.88 -8.77
CA LEU A 45 -0.73 12.46 -9.76
C LEU A 45 -1.47 13.68 -9.18
N LYS A 46 -2.07 13.53 -8.00
CA LYS A 46 -2.78 14.61 -7.32
C LYS A 46 -1.88 15.79 -6.95
N THR A 47 -0.66 15.53 -6.50
CA THR A 47 0.32 16.59 -6.20
C THR A 47 0.71 17.39 -7.45
N ARG A 48 0.58 16.81 -8.65
CA ARG A 48 0.74 17.49 -9.93
C ARG A 48 -0.54 18.12 -10.48
N GLY A 49 -1.64 18.10 -9.72
CA GLY A 49 -2.91 18.70 -10.12
C GLY A 49 -3.80 17.81 -10.99
N TRP A 50 -3.40 16.56 -11.25
CA TRP A 50 -4.27 15.61 -11.94
C TRP A 50 -5.42 15.16 -11.06
N GLU A 51 -6.59 15.03 -11.66
CA GLU A 51 -7.79 14.55 -11.00
C GLU A 51 -8.01 13.07 -11.29
N ILE A 52 -8.55 12.35 -10.31
CA ILE A 52 -8.82 10.92 -10.40
C ILE A 52 -10.32 10.71 -10.20
N TYR A 53 -10.92 9.93 -11.08
CA TYR A 53 -12.36 9.67 -11.10
C TYR A 53 -12.63 8.17 -11.06
N PHE A 54 -13.55 7.75 -10.21
CA PHE A 54 -14.18 6.44 -10.24
C PHE A 54 -15.38 6.48 -11.18
N ILE A 55 -15.46 5.51 -12.10
CA ILE A 55 -16.53 5.42 -13.10
C ILE A 55 -17.39 4.18 -12.79
N PRO A 56 -18.54 4.32 -12.08
CA PRO A 56 -19.33 3.17 -11.64
C PRO A 56 -19.84 2.28 -12.78
N ARG A 57 -19.97 2.83 -14.00
CA ARG A 57 -20.45 2.10 -15.20
C ARG A 57 -19.35 1.31 -15.90
N ALA A 58 -18.08 1.50 -15.54
CA ALA A 58 -16.96 0.78 -16.11
C ALA A 58 -16.66 -0.43 -15.21
N GLU A 59 -17.24 -1.58 -15.57
CA GLU A 59 -17.18 -2.79 -14.77
C GLU A 59 -16.13 -3.77 -15.30
N PHE A 60 -15.33 -4.32 -14.38
CA PHE A 60 -14.28 -5.29 -14.68
C PHE A 60 -14.32 -6.42 -13.66
N LEU A 61 -14.09 -7.66 -14.10
CA LEU A 61 -13.92 -8.78 -13.20
C LEU A 61 -12.49 -8.79 -12.65
N HIS A 62 -12.34 -8.67 -11.34
CA HIS A 62 -11.06 -8.78 -10.67
C HIS A 62 -11.04 -10.03 -9.78
N ALA A 63 -10.22 -11.02 -10.15
CA ALA A 63 -9.91 -12.16 -9.29
C ALA A 63 -8.94 -11.70 -8.19
N GLY A 64 -9.49 -11.17 -7.10
CA GLY A 64 -8.70 -10.64 -5.98
C GLY A 64 -7.89 -11.71 -5.25
N GLY A 65 -6.83 -11.29 -4.57
CA GLY A 65 -6.08 -12.14 -3.65
C GLY A 65 -4.96 -13.00 -4.26
N TYR A 66 -4.92 -13.14 -5.59
CA TYR A 66 -3.93 -13.98 -6.29
C TYR A 66 -2.48 -13.70 -5.85
N SER A 67 -2.05 -12.43 -5.85
CA SER A 67 -0.69 -12.06 -5.44
C SER A 67 -0.40 -12.36 -3.97
N ALA A 68 -1.39 -12.16 -3.09
CA ALA A 68 -1.24 -12.41 -1.66
C ALA A 68 -1.14 -13.91 -1.36
N GLU A 69 -1.96 -14.72 -2.05
CA GLU A 69 -1.94 -16.17 -1.95
C GLU A 69 -0.62 -16.74 -2.47
N ALA A 70 -0.15 -16.31 -3.64
CA ALA A 70 1.10 -16.75 -4.24
C ALA A 70 2.33 -16.42 -3.38
N LEU A 71 2.32 -15.29 -2.65
CA LEU A 71 3.42 -14.90 -1.77
C LEU A 71 3.42 -15.66 -0.44
N GLY A 72 2.26 -16.14 0.00
CA GLY A 72 2.07 -16.65 1.35
C GLY A 72 2.13 -15.56 2.42
N SER A 73 1.56 -15.86 3.59
CA SER A 73 1.30 -14.90 4.66
C SER A 73 2.53 -14.14 5.15
N GLU A 74 3.70 -14.80 5.22
CA GLU A 74 4.92 -14.18 5.73
C GLU A 74 5.50 -13.14 4.76
N LYS A 75 5.66 -13.50 3.48
CA LYS A 75 6.21 -12.58 2.48
C LYS A 75 5.22 -11.45 2.18
N PHE A 76 3.92 -11.76 2.15
CA PHE A 76 2.85 -10.77 2.08
C PHE A 76 2.99 -9.73 3.20
N ALA A 77 3.09 -10.15 4.46
CA ALA A 77 3.21 -9.23 5.58
C ALA A 77 4.49 -8.39 5.47
N GLY A 78 5.63 -9.01 5.11
CA GLY A 78 6.88 -8.29 4.89
C GLY A 78 6.77 -7.19 3.83
N ALA A 79 6.20 -7.53 2.68
CA ALA A 79 5.95 -6.59 1.58
C ALA A 79 4.99 -5.47 2.00
N TYR A 80 3.82 -5.82 2.51
CA TYR A 80 2.76 -4.88 2.86
C TYR A 80 3.22 -3.84 3.91
N TYR A 81 3.78 -4.30 5.04
CA TYR A 81 4.22 -3.41 6.11
C TYR A 81 5.52 -2.68 5.75
N GLY A 82 6.43 -3.31 5.01
CA GLY A 82 7.63 -2.64 4.50
C GLY A 82 7.29 -1.48 3.57
N ASN A 83 6.38 -1.72 2.62
CA ASN A 83 5.92 -0.73 1.67
C ASN A 83 5.06 0.36 2.33
N GLN A 84 4.27 0.03 3.35
CA GLN A 84 3.59 1.04 4.19
C GLN A 84 4.58 2.01 4.83
N VAL A 85 5.67 1.51 5.41
CA VAL A 85 6.70 2.36 6.03
C VAL A 85 7.48 3.14 4.97
N ARG A 86 7.77 2.54 3.81
CA ARG A 86 8.39 3.23 2.68
C ARG A 86 7.54 4.41 2.22
N TYR A 87 6.24 4.20 2.05
CA TYR A 87 5.28 5.26 1.68
C TYR A 87 5.28 6.37 2.73
N ALA A 88 5.21 6.01 4.02
CA ALA A 88 5.26 6.97 5.11
C ALA A 88 6.57 7.78 5.10
N ARG A 89 7.71 7.14 4.85
CA ARG A 89 9.00 7.83 4.74
C ARG A 89 9.03 8.80 3.57
N LYS A 90 8.53 8.38 2.41
CA LYS A 90 8.51 9.17 1.18
C LYS A 90 7.63 10.42 1.30
N HIS A 91 6.47 10.29 1.95
CA HIS A 91 5.44 11.34 1.96
C HIS A 91 5.28 12.10 3.27
N LEU A 92 5.76 11.54 4.39
CA LEU A 92 5.64 12.12 5.74
C LEU A 92 7.03 12.29 6.41
N GLY A 93 8.11 11.92 5.71
CA GLY A 93 9.48 12.01 6.21
C GLY A 93 9.83 10.94 7.26
N PRO A 94 11.06 11.01 7.83
CA PRO A 94 11.56 10.02 8.79
C PRO A 94 10.72 9.91 10.06
N ALA A 95 10.19 11.03 10.57
CA ALA A 95 9.34 11.04 11.75
C ALA A 95 8.01 10.30 11.50
N GLY A 96 7.36 10.56 10.37
CA GLY A 96 6.16 9.82 9.98
C GLY A 96 6.40 8.32 9.81
N ALA A 97 7.54 7.94 9.22
CA ALA A 97 7.94 6.54 9.14
C ALA A 97 8.12 5.89 10.52
N ALA A 98 8.70 6.61 11.49
CA ALA A 98 8.87 6.13 12.86
C ALA A 98 7.52 5.92 13.56
N VAL A 99 6.58 6.86 13.40
CA VAL A 99 5.21 6.73 13.94
C VAL A 99 4.50 5.52 13.35
N VAL A 100 4.62 5.29 12.04
CA VAL A 100 4.03 4.12 11.38
C VAL A 100 4.67 2.83 11.87
N ARG A 101 6.00 2.75 12.00
CA ARG A 101 6.68 1.58 12.59
C ARG A 101 6.18 1.29 14.00
N ALA A 102 6.07 2.31 14.85
CA ALA A 102 5.56 2.16 16.21
C ALA A 102 4.10 1.66 16.21
N SER A 103 3.26 2.18 15.31
CA SER A 103 1.86 1.77 15.17
C SER A 103 1.73 0.31 14.71
N ILE A 104 2.55 -0.13 13.75
CA ILE A 104 2.61 -1.52 13.34
C ILE A 104 3.04 -2.40 14.51
N ALA A 105 4.11 -2.02 15.22
CA ALA A 105 4.63 -2.77 16.36
C ALA A 105 3.58 -2.93 17.47
N ALA A 106 2.93 -1.84 17.88
CA ALA A 106 1.85 -1.85 18.85
C ALA A 106 0.68 -2.74 18.39
N GLY A 107 0.28 -2.63 17.12
CA GLY A 107 -0.76 -3.46 16.54
C GLY A 107 -0.41 -4.96 16.49
N MET A 108 0.86 -5.32 16.28
CA MET A 108 1.30 -6.73 16.33
C MET A 108 1.28 -7.26 17.76
N ILE A 109 1.70 -6.46 18.75
CA ILE A 109 1.61 -6.84 20.17
C ILE A 109 0.16 -7.07 20.57
N GLY A 110 -0.75 -6.15 20.25
CA GLY A 110 -2.17 -6.31 20.52
C GLY A 110 -2.77 -7.58 19.88
N ARG A 111 -2.39 -7.88 18.63
CA ARG A 111 -2.83 -9.12 17.95
C ARG A 111 -2.26 -10.38 18.61
N MET A 112 -1.01 -10.38 19.08
CA MET A 112 -0.46 -11.53 19.81
C MET A 112 -1.21 -11.81 21.11
N LEU A 113 -1.63 -10.75 21.82
CA LEU A 113 -2.43 -10.87 23.04
C LEU A 113 -3.86 -11.36 22.76
N GLY A 114 -4.48 -10.89 21.67
CA GLY A 114 -5.86 -11.25 21.33
C GLY A 114 -6.01 -12.52 20.49
N ARG A 115 -4.95 -12.99 19.84
CA ARG A 115 -4.90 -14.16 18.94
C ARG A 115 -3.59 -14.92 19.10
N PRO A 116 -3.35 -15.53 20.27
CA PRO A 116 -2.09 -16.21 20.58
C PRO A 116 -1.78 -17.37 19.62
N GLU A 117 -2.81 -17.99 19.02
CA GLU A 117 -2.68 -19.05 18.01
C GLU A 117 -1.88 -18.63 16.77
N HIS A 118 -1.78 -17.31 16.51
CA HIS A 118 -1.03 -16.75 15.39
C HIS A 118 0.22 -15.96 15.84
N ALA A 119 0.61 -16.05 17.12
CA ALA A 119 1.63 -15.18 17.71
C ALA A 119 2.98 -15.23 16.97
N ALA A 120 3.40 -16.40 16.49
CA ALA A 120 4.64 -16.55 15.74
C ALA A 120 4.67 -15.72 14.44
N ALA A 121 3.55 -15.61 13.73
CA ALA A 121 3.45 -14.81 12.51
C ALA A 121 3.51 -13.30 12.84
N TYR A 122 2.81 -12.86 13.88
CA TYR A 122 2.84 -11.46 14.33
C TYR A 122 4.21 -11.06 14.87
N ALA A 123 4.89 -11.94 15.62
CA ALA A 123 6.23 -11.72 16.13
C ALA A 123 7.24 -11.47 15.01
N LYS A 124 7.16 -12.22 13.90
CA LYS A 124 8.02 -11.99 12.72
C LYS A 124 7.80 -10.60 12.13
N THR A 125 6.55 -10.16 11.97
CA THR A 125 6.23 -8.82 11.48
C THR A 125 6.68 -7.73 12.45
N LEU A 126 6.51 -7.94 13.76
CA LEU A 126 7.00 -7.04 14.80
C LEU A 126 8.52 -6.86 14.71
N ILE A 127 9.27 -7.96 14.61
CA ILE A 127 10.74 -7.92 14.47
C ILE A 127 11.13 -7.12 13.23
N ARG A 128 10.44 -7.31 12.09
CA ARG A 128 10.69 -6.53 10.87
C ARG A 128 10.40 -5.04 11.04
N ALA A 129 9.31 -4.69 11.72
CA ALA A 129 8.96 -3.30 12.00
C ALA A 129 10.06 -2.61 12.83
N LEU A 130 10.59 -3.31 13.85
CA LEU A 130 11.62 -2.82 14.77
C LEU A 130 13.01 -2.70 14.14
N LYS A 131 13.39 -3.63 13.24
CA LYS A 131 14.75 -3.66 12.67
C LYS A 131 15.07 -2.52 11.71
N GLY A 132 14.07 -1.80 11.20
CA GLY A 132 14.30 -0.88 10.08
C GLY A 132 14.46 -1.66 8.77
N SER A 133 13.84 -1.17 7.72
CA SER A 133 14.00 -1.68 6.34
C SER A 133 15.01 -0.81 5.62
#